data_AF-A0A948C7J1-F1
#
_entry.id   AF-A0A948C7J1-F1
#
_cell.length_a   1.000
_cell.length_b   1.000
_cell.length_c   1.000
_cell.angle_alpha   90.00
_cell.angle_beta   90.00
_cell.angle_gamma   90.00
#
_symmetry.space_group_name_H-M   'P 1'
#
loop_
_entity.id
_entity.type
_entity.pdbx_description
1 polymer ?
#
loop_
_entity_poly.entity_id
_entity_poly.type
_entity_poly.pdbx_seq_one_letter_code
_entity_poly.pdbx_strand_id
1 'polypeptide(L)'
;MDKRQEILKLAKKEKIRFIRLWFTDILGFLKSFAITIDELEEALYEGKGFDGSSIEGFARIDESDMVALPDPDTFVILPWGPSSDIKVARMFCDIKNPDGSAYDGDPRYVLKRILKKVKDMGYTFYVGPELEYFYFKNSQPKAEPIDFGGYFDLTPMDIASDLRKKTVIALESMGIPVEYSHHEVAPSQHEIDLRYRDALTMADTVMTYRLVVKEI
;
A
#
# COMPACT_ATOMS: atom_id res chain seq x y z
N MET A 1 22.13 12.14 6.27
CA MET A 1 21.23 12.73 7.28
C MET A 1 20.33 11.60 7.76
N ASP A 2 19.86 11.59 9.01
CA ASP A 2 18.93 10.54 9.47
C ASP A 2 17.62 10.66 8.68
N LYS A 3 17.21 9.57 8.01
CA LYS A 3 15.98 9.52 7.21
C LYS A 3 14.75 9.92 8.02
N ARG A 4 14.70 9.56 9.31
CA ARG A 4 13.59 9.95 10.21
C ARG A 4 13.47 11.47 10.31
N GLN A 5 14.58 12.17 10.48
CA GLN A 5 14.62 13.62 10.54
C GLN A 5 14.22 14.28 9.22
N GLU A 6 14.56 13.66 8.08
CA GLU A 6 14.09 14.12 6.76
C GLU A 6 12.57 14.00 6.64
N ILE A 7 11.97 12.88 7.07
CA ILE A 7 10.51 12.68 7.06
C ILE A 7 9.80 13.65 7.99
N LEU A 8 10.31 13.90 9.20
CA LEU A 8 9.72 14.89 10.11
C LEU A 8 9.70 16.30 9.52
N LYS A 9 10.79 16.71 8.87
CA LYS A 9 10.88 18.00 8.18
C LYS A 9 9.92 18.07 6.99
N LEU A 10 9.84 17.00 6.19
CA LEU A 10 8.94 16.91 5.05
C LEU A 10 7.48 16.97 5.49
N ALA A 11 7.08 16.19 6.50
CA ALA A 11 5.72 16.15 6.99
C ALA A 11 5.26 17.52 7.53
N LYS A 12 6.14 18.23 8.25
CA LYS A 12 5.89 19.62 8.69
C LYS A 12 5.78 20.59 7.52
N LYS A 13 6.72 20.54 6.56
CA LYS A 13 6.71 21.39 5.36
C LYS A 13 5.44 21.22 4.54
N GLU A 14 5.01 19.97 4.35
CA GLU A 14 3.83 19.62 3.57
C GLU A 14 2.52 19.79 4.34
N LYS A 15 2.58 20.19 5.63
CA LYS A 15 1.43 20.37 6.51
C LYS A 15 0.56 19.12 6.62
N ILE A 16 1.20 17.96 6.74
CA ILE A 16 0.51 16.69 6.96
C ILE A 16 -0.20 16.73 8.30
N ARG A 17 -1.48 16.36 8.34
CA ARG A 17 -2.26 16.33 9.58
C ARG A 17 -2.29 14.95 10.21
N PHE A 18 -2.42 13.92 9.38
CA PHE A 18 -2.54 12.53 9.81
C PHE A 18 -1.57 11.64 9.04
N ILE A 19 -1.06 10.62 9.72
CA ILE A 19 -0.24 9.56 9.13
C ILE A 19 -0.97 8.24 9.35
N ARG A 20 -1.26 7.54 8.27
CA ARG A 20 -1.77 6.17 8.28
C ARG A 20 -0.60 5.21 8.42
N LEU A 21 -0.59 4.45 9.50
CA LEU A 21 0.34 3.34 9.67
C LEU A 21 -0.28 2.12 9.01
N TRP A 22 0.40 1.56 8.01
CA TRP A 22 -0.08 0.46 7.16
C TRP A 22 0.70 -0.82 7.45
N PHE A 23 0.03 -1.95 7.48
CA PHE A 23 0.66 -3.27 7.58
C PHE A 23 -0.28 -4.32 6.99
N THR A 24 0.17 -5.56 6.82
CA THR A 24 -0.63 -6.63 6.22
C THR A 24 -0.84 -7.78 7.18
N ASP A 25 -2.04 -8.35 7.17
CA ASP A 25 -2.29 -9.64 7.82
C ASP A 25 -1.83 -10.82 6.95
N ILE A 26 -1.90 -12.04 7.48
CA ILE A 26 -1.43 -13.24 6.77
C ILE A 26 -2.25 -13.59 5.54
N LEU A 27 -3.48 -13.06 5.43
CA LEU A 27 -4.38 -13.26 4.31
C LEU A 27 -4.13 -12.22 3.20
N GLY A 28 -3.18 -11.31 3.40
CA GLY A 28 -2.84 -10.25 2.45
C GLY A 28 -3.84 -9.11 2.45
N PHE A 29 -4.61 -8.90 3.53
CA PHE A 29 -5.41 -7.69 3.70
C PHE A 29 -4.57 -6.56 4.28
N LEU A 30 -4.69 -5.38 3.67
CA LEU A 30 -4.10 -4.15 4.20
C LEU A 30 -4.88 -3.72 5.45
N LYS A 31 -4.15 -3.54 6.55
CA LYS A 31 -4.65 -3.03 7.83
C LYS A 31 -4.05 -1.66 8.08
N SER A 32 -4.73 -0.85 8.88
CA SER A 32 -4.23 0.46 9.23
C SER A 32 -4.88 1.04 10.48
N PHE A 33 -4.13 1.88 11.18
CA PHE A 33 -4.66 2.90 12.07
C PHE A 33 -3.99 4.26 11.77
N ALA A 34 -4.51 5.34 12.32
CA ALA A 34 -4.02 6.69 12.06
C ALA A 34 -3.44 7.33 13.33
N ILE A 35 -2.36 8.08 13.16
CA ILE A 35 -1.79 8.95 14.19
C ILE A 35 -1.82 10.40 13.72
N THR A 36 -1.75 11.35 14.65
CA THR A 36 -1.58 12.77 14.32
C THR A 36 -0.10 13.07 14.02
N ILE A 37 0.15 14.22 13.40
CA ILE A 37 1.52 14.70 13.15
C ILE A 37 2.38 14.84 14.42
N ASP A 38 1.74 15.13 15.56
CA ASP A 38 2.44 15.33 16.84
C ASP A 38 3.00 14.00 17.38
N GLU A 39 2.35 12.88 17.06
CA GLU A 39 2.75 11.52 17.45
C GLU A 39 3.82 10.92 16.54
N LEU A 40 4.11 11.54 15.39
CA LEU A 40 4.96 10.97 14.35
C LEU A 40 6.41 10.77 14.82
N GLU A 41 6.95 11.71 15.60
CA GLU A 41 8.33 11.62 16.07
C GLU A 41 8.53 10.39 16.96
N GLU A 42 7.72 10.25 18.01
CA GLU A 42 7.73 9.07 18.87
C GLU A 42 7.52 7.78 18.07
N ALA A 43 6.52 7.76 17.16
CA ALA A 43 6.23 6.59 16.36
C ALA A 43 7.44 6.13 15.51
N LEU A 44 8.25 7.04 14.97
CA LEU A 44 9.43 6.70 14.17
C LEU A 44 10.58 6.06 14.98
N TYR A 45 10.66 6.34 16.28
CA TYR A 45 11.71 5.82 17.16
C TYR A 45 11.25 4.61 17.97
N GLU A 46 10.04 4.65 18.52
CA GLU A 46 9.52 3.66 19.46
C GLU A 46 8.43 2.76 18.85
N GLY A 47 7.84 3.18 17.72
CA GLY A 47 6.67 2.53 17.15
C GLY A 47 5.38 2.95 17.85
N LYS A 48 4.25 2.33 17.48
CA LYS A 48 2.97 2.50 18.18
C LYS A 48 2.35 1.17 18.52
N GLY A 49 1.96 1.03 19.78
CA GLY A 49 1.24 -0.14 20.28
C GLY A 49 -0.12 -0.29 19.63
N PHE A 50 -0.52 -1.53 19.34
CA PHE A 50 -1.86 -1.87 18.86
C PHE A 50 -2.25 -3.29 19.31
N ASP A 51 -3.55 -3.57 19.29
CA ASP A 51 -4.10 -4.89 19.60
C ASP A 51 -4.01 -5.83 18.38
N GLY A 52 -3.08 -6.79 18.45
CA GLY A 52 -2.86 -7.82 17.45
C GLY A 52 -3.91 -8.94 17.46
N SER A 53 -4.71 -9.09 18.52
CA SER A 53 -5.68 -10.20 18.64
C SER A 53 -6.81 -10.13 17.60
N SER A 54 -7.07 -8.93 17.08
CA SER A 54 -8.06 -8.66 16.04
C SER A 54 -7.53 -8.80 14.61
N ILE A 55 -6.28 -9.23 14.44
CA ILE A 55 -5.64 -9.40 13.13
C ILE A 55 -5.54 -10.89 12.80
N GLU A 56 -6.09 -11.29 11.64
CA GLU A 56 -6.07 -12.70 11.24
C GLU A 56 -4.64 -13.21 11.10
N GLY A 57 -4.39 -14.37 11.72
CA GLY A 57 -3.07 -14.99 11.78
C GLY A 57 -2.12 -14.41 12.80
N PHE A 58 -2.50 -13.36 13.54
CA PHE A 58 -1.72 -12.85 14.66
C PHE A 58 -2.12 -13.60 15.95
N ALA A 59 -1.39 -13.39 17.05
CA ALA A 59 -1.56 -14.14 18.28
C ALA A 59 -2.98 -14.02 18.84
N ARG A 60 -3.69 -15.16 18.99
CA ARG A 60 -5.12 -15.16 19.29
C ARG A 60 -5.46 -14.87 20.76
N ILE A 61 -4.55 -15.10 21.72
CA ILE A 61 -4.87 -15.01 23.15
C ILE A 61 -3.69 -14.53 24.05
N ASP A 62 -2.43 -14.88 23.74
CA ASP A 62 -1.30 -14.64 24.67
C ASP A 62 -0.35 -13.48 24.32
N GLU A 63 -0.49 -12.84 23.15
CA GLU A 63 0.35 -11.68 22.73
C GLU A 63 -0.53 -10.61 22.05
N SER A 64 -1.51 -10.07 22.79
CA SER A 64 -2.41 -9.03 22.26
C SER A 64 -1.66 -7.73 21.93
N ASP A 65 -0.64 -7.40 22.72
CA ASP A 65 0.07 -6.13 22.55
C ASP A 65 1.20 -6.31 21.54
N MET A 66 1.09 -5.61 20.41
CA MET A 66 2.11 -5.58 19.36
C MET A 66 2.51 -4.15 19.05
N VAL A 67 3.68 -3.97 18.42
CA VAL A 67 4.17 -2.64 18.05
C VAL A 67 4.28 -2.54 16.53
N ALA A 68 3.59 -1.55 15.94
CA ALA A 68 3.78 -1.17 14.55
C ALA A 68 4.89 -0.13 14.46
N LEU A 69 6.03 -0.50 13.88
CA LEU A 69 7.19 0.38 13.70
C LEU A 69 7.22 0.92 12.26
N PRO A 70 6.95 2.22 12.03
CA PRO A 70 6.90 2.81 10.70
C PRO A 70 8.27 2.84 10.01
N ASP A 71 8.28 2.48 8.73
CA ASP A 71 9.45 2.49 7.88
C ASP A 71 9.58 3.83 7.13
N PRO A 72 10.57 4.68 7.46
CA PRO A 72 10.71 6.03 6.91
C PRO A 72 10.96 6.06 5.40
N ASP A 73 11.43 4.97 4.79
CA ASP A 73 11.59 4.89 3.34
C ASP A 73 10.26 4.71 2.60
N THR A 74 9.18 4.42 3.34
CA THR A 74 7.84 4.21 2.78
C THR A 74 6.89 5.39 3.01
N PHE A 75 7.40 6.56 3.38
CA PHE A 75 6.57 7.75 3.53
C PHE A 75 6.04 8.24 2.18
N VAL A 76 4.71 8.26 2.02
CA VAL A 76 4.04 8.75 0.80
C VAL A 76 2.83 9.58 1.19
N ILE A 77 2.63 10.72 0.53
CA ILE A 77 1.43 11.55 0.69
C ILE A 77 0.32 10.93 -0.17
N LEU A 78 -0.85 10.70 0.42
CA LEU A 78 -1.99 10.16 -0.30
C LEU A 78 -2.61 11.25 -1.20
N PRO A 79 -3.04 10.92 -2.43
CA PRO A 79 -3.69 11.88 -3.31
C PRO A 79 -5.13 12.22 -2.89
N TRP A 80 -5.65 11.56 -1.85
CA TRP A 80 -6.94 11.84 -1.23
C TRP A 80 -6.80 12.16 0.26
N GLY A 81 -7.80 12.86 0.79
CA GLY A 81 -7.88 13.28 2.19
C GLY A 81 -9.32 13.66 2.54
N PRO A 82 -9.62 13.92 3.83
CA PRO A 82 -10.97 14.27 4.26
C PRO A 82 -11.46 15.61 3.69
N SER A 83 -10.54 16.49 3.26
CA SER A 83 -10.83 17.70 2.50
C SER A 83 -9.58 18.14 1.72
N SER A 84 -9.74 19.09 0.79
CA SER A 84 -8.62 19.65 0.00
C SER A 84 -7.49 20.24 0.85
N ASP A 85 -7.82 20.69 2.07
CA ASP A 85 -6.89 21.41 2.94
C ASP A 85 -6.20 20.49 3.96
N ILE A 86 -6.65 19.23 4.07
CA ILE A 86 -6.14 18.26 5.03
C ILE A 86 -5.41 17.16 4.28
N LYS A 87 -4.07 17.22 4.33
CA LYS A 87 -3.21 16.19 3.75
C LYS A 87 -3.00 15.02 4.72
N VAL A 88 -3.05 13.82 4.17
CA VAL A 88 -2.78 12.55 4.86
C VAL A 88 -1.58 11.90 4.20
N ALA A 89 -0.66 11.37 5.00
CA ALA A 89 0.42 10.53 4.52
C ALA A 89 0.21 9.09 4.99
N ARG A 90 0.93 8.15 4.39
CA ARG A 90 1.01 6.76 4.83
C ARG A 90 2.45 6.30 4.98
N MET A 91 2.65 5.31 5.83
CA MET A 91 3.91 4.57 5.99
C MET A 91 3.59 3.11 6.24
N PHE A 92 4.32 2.19 5.60
CA PHE A 92 4.29 0.79 5.98
C PHE A 92 5.03 0.59 7.30
N CYS A 93 4.57 -0.35 8.11
CA CYS A 93 5.14 -0.71 9.39
C CYS A 93 5.67 -2.14 9.33
N ASP A 94 6.80 -2.36 10.00
CA ASP A 94 7.18 -3.70 10.44
C ASP A 94 6.52 -3.98 11.79
N ILE A 95 6.03 -5.20 12.00
CA ILE A 95 5.42 -5.58 13.28
C ILE A 95 6.49 -6.15 14.22
N LYS A 96 6.48 -5.67 15.45
CA LYS A 96 7.39 -6.07 16.53
C LYS A 96 6.62 -6.63 17.71
N ASN A 97 7.27 -7.53 18.43
CA ASN A 97 6.84 -7.97 19.76
C ASN A 97 7.11 -6.85 20.78
N PRO A 98 6.48 -6.88 21.96
CA PRO A 98 6.70 -5.88 23.03
C PRO A 98 8.16 -5.75 23.49
N ASP A 99 8.97 -6.81 23.34
CA ASP A 99 10.40 -6.80 23.66
C ASP A 99 11.27 -6.15 22.56
N GLY A 100 10.65 -5.67 21.48
CA GLY A 100 11.31 -5.05 20.33
C GLY A 100 11.82 -6.03 19.27
N SER A 101 11.72 -7.34 19.51
CA SER A 101 12.05 -8.36 18.50
C SER A 101 11.07 -8.32 17.33
N ALA A 102 11.50 -8.79 16.16
CA ALA A 102 10.63 -8.84 15.00
C ALA A 102 9.56 -9.94 15.16
N TYR A 103 8.31 -9.63 14.80
CA TYR A 103 7.25 -10.62 14.84
C TYR A 103 7.36 -11.60 13.67
N ASP A 104 7.42 -12.90 13.97
CA ASP A 104 7.61 -13.93 12.94
C ASP A 104 6.42 -14.09 11.99
N GLY A 105 5.21 -13.69 12.42
CA GLY A 105 3.99 -13.73 11.63
C GLY A 105 3.80 -12.53 10.68
N ASP A 106 4.68 -11.53 10.73
CA ASP A 106 4.64 -10.37 9.81
C ASP A 106 5.06 -10.79 8.39
N PRO A 107 4.16 -10.77 7.38
CA PRO A 107 4.49 -11.15 6.01
C PRO A 107 5.62 -10.31 5.41
N ARG A 108 5.69 -9.03 5.76
CA ARG A 108 6.73 -8.10 5.27
C ARG A 108 8.09 -8.49 5.84
N TYR A 109 8.15 -8.85 7.12
CA TYR A 109 9.37 -9.36 7.75
C TYR A 109 9.80 -10.72 7.18
N VAL A 110 8.86 -11.63 6.92
CA VAL A 110 9.14 -12.91 6.24
C VAL A 110 9.83 -12.66 4.90
N LEU A 111 9.32 -11.74 4.07
CA LEU A 111 9.94 -11.37 2.81
C LEU A 111 11.35 -10.79 3.02
N LYS A 112 11.53 -9.86 3.96
CA LYS A 112 12.85 -9.28 4.29
C LYS A 112 13.89 -10.35 4.65
N ARG A 113 13.51 -11.38 5.42
CA ARG A 113 14.42 -12.50 5.77
C ARG A 113 14.86 -13.31 4.55
N ILE A 114 13.94 -13.58 3.62
CA ILE A 114 14.26 -14.31 2.38
C ILE A 114 15.14 -13.45 1.47
N LEU A 115 14.81 -12.17 1.29
CA LEU A 115 15.61 -11.26 0.48
C LEU A 115 17.03 -11.07 1.04
N LYS A 116 17.20 -11.12 2.36
CA LYS A 116 18.53 -11.17 2.97
C LYS A 116 19.33 -12.41 2.51
N LYS A 117 18.72 -13.60 2.52
CA LYS A 117 19.40 -14.82 2.03
C LYS A 117 19.77 -14.70 0.55
N VAL A 118 18.87 -14.17 -0.27
CA VAL A 118 19.11 -13.92 -1.71
C VAL A 118 20.29 -12.97 -1.90
N LYS A 119 20.35 -11.89 -1.11
CA LYS A 119 21.46 -10.93 -1.13
C LYS A 119 22.78 -11.55 -0.67
N ASP A 120 22.76 -12.39 0.38
CA ASP A 120 23.96 -13.08 0.89
C ASP A 120 24.53 -14.08 -0.14
N MET A 121 23.69 -14.56 -1.07
CA MET A 121 24.10 -15.35 -2.24
C MET A 121 24.63 -14.50 -3.41
N GLY A 122 24.61 -13.16 -3.31
CA GLY A 122 25.08 -12.24 -4.33
C GLY A 122 24.04 -11.83 -5.38
N TYR A 123 22.76 -12.09 -5.15
CA TYR A 123 21.68 -11.76 -6.09
C TYR A 123 20.82 -10.58 -5.63
N THR A 124 20.18 -9.93 -6.60
CA THR A 124 19.09 -8.98 -6.37
C THR A 124 17.83 -9.54 -7.02
N PHE A 125 16.69 -9.45 -6.33
CA PHE A 125 15.42 -10.00 -6.80
C PHE A 125 14.46 -8.86 -7.17
N TYR A 126 14.13 -8.78 -8.46
CA TYR A 126 13.17 -7.84 -9.02
C TYR A 126 11.88 -8.55 -9.39
N VAL A 127 10.75 -7.87 -9.22
CA VAL A 127 9.41 -8.39 -9.49
C VAL A 127 8.63 -7.34 -10.28
N GLY A 128 7.88 -7.78 -11.29
CA GLY A 128 6.90 -7.00 -12.04
C GLY A 128 5.60 -7.80 -12.10
N PRO A 129 4.64 -7.56 -11.19
CA PRO A 129 3.36 -8.23 -11.21
C PRO A 129 2.39 -7.52 -12.16
N GLU A 130 1.58 -8.32 -12.85
CA GLU A 130 0.47 -7.90 -13.71
C GLU A 130 -0.82 -8.07 -12.90
N LEU A 131 -1.45 -6.95 -12.52
CA LEU A 131 -2.59 -6.91 -11.60
C LEU A 131 -3.86 -6.55 -12.36
N GLU A 132 -4.58 -7.58 -12.80
CA GLU A 132 -5.89 -7.41 -13.39
C GLU A 132 -6.99 -7.18 -12.34
N TYR A 133 -8.01 -6.41 -12.70
CA TYR A 133 -9.15 -6.13 -11.84
C TYR A 133 -10.41 -5.83 -12.66
N PHE A 134 -11.56 -5.77 -11.98
CA PHE A 134 -12.85 -5.48 -12.59
C PHE A 134 -13.50 -4.23 -11.99
N TYR A 135 -14.17 -3.43 -12.82
CA TYR A 135 -15.10 -2.41 -12.35
C TYR A 135 -16.55 -2.91 -12.44
N PHE A 136 -17.29 -2.73 -11.35
CA PHE A 136 -18.72 -3.06 -11.28
C PHE A 136 -19.53 -1.86 -10.82
N LYS A 137 -20.77 -1.75 -11.31
CA LYS A 137 -21.68 -0.64 -10.97
C LYS A 137 -22.05 -0.59 -9.49
N ASN A 138 -22.04 -1.72 -8.82
CA ASN A 138 -22.43 -1.86 -7.42
C ASN A 138 -21.87 -3.15 -6.82
N SER A 139 -21.95 -3.26 -5.49
CA SER A 139 -21.51 -4.43 -4.71
C SER A 139 -22.60 -5.49 -4.51
N GLN A 140 -23.63 -5.52 -5.37
CA GLN A 140 -24.71 -6.51 -5.24
C GLN A 140 -24.22 -7.92 -5.62
N PRO A 141 -24.91 -8.99 -5.16
CA PRO A 141 -24.50 -10.37 -5.46
C PRO A 141 -24.37 -10.68 -6.94
N LYS A 142 -25.11 -9.96 -7.80
CA LYS A 142 -24.95 -10.02 -9.25
C LYS A 142 -24.12 -8.82 -9.71
N ALA A 143 -22.86 -9.09 -10.03
CA ALA A 143 -21.94 -8.10 -10.54
C ALA A 143 -22.40 -7.61 -11.93
N GLU A 144 -22.63 -6.30 -12.06
CA GLU A 144 -22.95 -5.68 -13.34
C GLU A 144 -21.76 -4.86 -13.82
N PRO A 145 -21.17 -5.17 -15.00
CA PRO A 145 -20.03 -4.45 -15.52
C PRO A 145 -20.42 -3.02 -15.89
N ILE A 146 -19.45 -2.09 -15.79
CA ILE A 146 -19.70 -0.69 -16.16
C ILE A 146 -19.60 -0.47 -17.68
N ASP A 147 -18.96 -1.40 -18.39
CA ASP A 147 -18.77 -1.40 -19.84
C ASP A 147 -18.73 -2.85 -20.40
N PHE A 148 -18.65 -2.98 -21.72
CA PHE A 148 -18.52 -4.27 -22.41
C PHE A 148 -17.36 -4.28 -23.42
N GLY A 149 -16.28 -3.55 -23.12
CA GLY A 149 -15.08 -3.57 -23.93
C GLY A 149 -14.41 -4.94 -23.94
N GLY A 150 -13.54 -5.16 -24.92
CA GLY A 150 -12.61 -6.28 -24.99
C GLY A 150 -11.16 -5.81 -25.03
N TYR A 151 -10.26 -6.74 -25.34
CA TYR A 151 -8.81 -6.53 -25.26
C TYR A 151 -8.34 -5.36 -26.15
N PHE A 152 -7.71 -4.36 -25.54
CA PHE A 152 -7.27 -3.11 -26.17
C PHE A 152 -8.36 -2.27 -26.86
N ASP A 153 -9.64 -2.51 -26.59
CA ASP A 153 -10.69 -1.71 -27.20
C ASP A 153 -10.62 -0.25 -26.74
N LEU A 154 -10.67 0.65 -27.71
CA LEU A 154 -10.90 2.07 -27.48
C LEU A 154 -12.39 2.34 -27.63
N THR A 155 -13.12 2.41 -26.51
CA THR A 155 -14.57 2.65 -26.56
C THR A 155 -14.88 4.16 -26.56
N PRO A 156 -15.87 4.65 -27.35
CA PRO A 156 -16.19 6.09 -27.41
C PRO A 156 -16.85 6.68 -26.16
N MET A 157 -17.42 5.85 -25.27
CA MET A 157 -18.11 6.24 -24.03
C MET A 157 -17.39 5.73 -22.77
N ASP A 158 -16.06 5.79 -22.77
CA ASP A 158 -15.25 5.01 -21.84
C ASP A 158 -15.15 5.62 -20.42
N ILE A 159 -16.22 5.48 -19.63
CA ILE A 159 -16.21 5.73 -18.18
C ILE A 159 -15.02 5.00 -17.53
N ALA A 160 -14.71 3.78 -17.99
CA ALA A 160 -13.60 2.99 -17.46
C ALA A 160 -12.23 3.56 -17.85
N SER A 161 -12.05 4.15 -19.05
CA SER A 161 -10.82 4.86 -19.44
C SER A 161 -10.55 6.03 -18.52
N ASP A 162 -11.58 6.81 -18.18
CA ASP A 162 -11.43 7.94 -17.27
C ASP A 162 -11.09 7.48 -15.85
N LEU A 163 -11.65 6.35 -15.39
CA LEU A 163 -11.24 5.73 -14.12
C LEU A 163 -9.78 5.25 -14.16
N ARG A 164 -9.38 4.49 -15.20
CA ARG A 164 -7.98 4.05 -15.36
C ARG A 164 -7.01 5.24 -15.37
N LYS A 165 -7.31 6.31 -16.10
CA LYS A 165 -6.48 7.54 -16.11
C LYS A 165 -6.38 8.19 -14.73
N LYS A 166 -7.48 8.27 -13.97
CA LYS A 166 -7.46 8.79 -12.59
C LYS A 166 -6.60 7.92 -11.67
N THR A 167 -6.71 6.60 -11.78
CA THR A 167 -5.87 5.64 -11.06
C THR A 167 -4.40 5.81 -11.41
N VAL A 168 -4.06 5.95 -12.71
CA VAL A 168 -2.69 6.20 -13.17
C VAL A 168 -2.14 7.51 -12.57
N ILE A 169 -2.88 8.61 -12.66
CA ILE A 169 -2.48 9.91 -12.09
C ILE A 169 -2.24 9.79 -10.57
N ALA A 170 -3.12 9.07 -9.86
CA ALA A 170 -2.98 8.84 -8.43
C ALA A 170 -1.70 8.04 -8.11
N LEU A 171 -1.45 6.94 -8.83
CA LEU A 171 -0.24 6.12 -8.68
C LEU A 171 1.04 6.92 -8.94
N GLU A 172 1.08 7.69 -10.03
CA GLU A 172 2.23 8.52 -10.40
C GLU A 172 2.51 9.60 -9.35
N SER A 173 1.46 10.23 -8.80
CA SER A 173 1.59 11.21 -7.71
C SER A 173 2.18 10.62 -6.43
N MET A 174 2.06 9.30 -6.26
CA MET A 174 2.63 8.52 -5.15
C MET A 174 4.02 7.96 -5.48
N GLY A 175 4.59 8.30 -6.64
CA GLY A 175 5.91 7.83 -7.09
C GLY A 175 5.91 6.38 -7.57
N ILE A 176 4.76 5.85 -8.01
CA ILE A 176 4.63 4.53 -8.61
C ILE A 176 4.60 4.69 -10.15
N PRO A 177 5.69 4.35 -10.86
CA PRO A 177 5.74 4.50 -12.31
C PRO A 177 4.87 3.46 -13.02
N VAL A 178 3.94 3.94 -13.83
CA VAL A 178 3.08 3.14 -14.72
C VAL A 178 3.77 2.97 -16.08
N GLU A 179 3.67 1.78 -16.67
CA GLU A 179 4.24 1.48 -17.99
C GLU A 179 3.20 1.70 -19.10
N TYR A 180 2.02 1.09 -19.00
CA TYR A 180 0.84 1.40 -19.81
C TYR A 180 -0.43 0.92 -19.08
N SER A 181 -1.60 1.18 -19.66
CA SER A 181 -2.89 0.70 -19.13
C SER A 181 -3.84 0.39 -20.26
N HIS A 182 -4.69 -0.62 -20.07
CA HIS A 182 -5.61 -1.07 -21.12
C HIS A 182 -6.86 -1.74 -20.57
N HIS A 183 -7.81 -1.93 -21.47
CA HIS A 183 -8.91 -2.85 -21.28
C HIS A 183 -8.41 -4.28 -21.50
N GLU A 184 -8.86 -5.19 -20.64
CA GLU A 184 -8.53 -6.61 -20.69
C GLU A 184 -9.57 -7.41 -21.50
N VAL A 185 -9.44 -8.74 -21.57
CA VAL A 185 -10.25 -9.59 -22.44
C VAL A 185 -11.74 -9.62 -22.06
N ALA A 186 -12.06 -9.68 -20.77
CA ALA A 186 -13.45 -9.79 -20.31
C ALA A 186 -14.12 -8.41 -20.14
N PRO A 187 -15.46 -8.33 -20.24
CA PRO A 187 -16.21 -7.08 -20.02
C PRO A 187 -15.84 -6.40 -18.69
N SER A 188 -15.43 -5.13 -18.78
CA SER A 188 -15.03 -4.31 -17.63
C SER A 188 -13.87 -4.88 -16.80
N GLN A 189 -13.05 -5.72 -17.42
CA GLN A 189 -11.76 -6.14 -16.92
C GLN A 189 -10.71 -5.13 -17.37
N HIS A 190 -9.78 -4.81 -16.49
CA HIS A 190 -8.79 -3.78 -16.71
C HIS A 190 -7.45 -4.18 -16.12
N GLU A 191 -6.41 -3.61 -16.72
CA GLU A 191 -5.05 -3.73 -16.25
C GLU A 191 -4.31 -2.39 -16.34
N ILE A 192 -3.45 -2.17 -15.35
CA ILE A 192 -2.47 -1.09 -15.34
C ILE A 192 -1.12 -1.71 -14.98
N ASP A 193 -0.24 -1.81 -15.96
CA ASP A 193 1.11 -2.35 -15.82
C ASP A 193 2.03 -1.37 -15.10
N LEU A 194 2.80 -1.91 -14.15
CA LEU A 194 3.77 -1.14 -13.38
C LEU A 194 5.19 -1.50 -13.81
N ARG A 195 6.10 -0.53 -13.79
CA ARG A 195 7.53 -0.84 -13.97
C ARG A 195 8.01 -1.73 -12.82
N TYR A 196 8.75 -2.79 -13.15
CA TYR A 196 9.34 -3.70 -12.15
C TYR A 196 10.22 -2.96 -11.13
N ARG A 197 10.27 -3.47 -9.89
CA ARG A 197 11.11 -2.94 -8.80
C ARG A 197 11.67 -4.07 -7.96
N ASP A 198 12.55 -3.76 -7.00
CA ASP A 198 12.99 -4.74 -6.03
C ASP A 198 11.78 -5.32 -5.27
N ALA A 199 11.88 -6.57 -4.85
CA ALA A 199 10.72 -7.32 -4.37
C ALA A 199 10.03 -6.72 -3.14
N LEU A 200 10.76 -6.08 -2.21
CA LEU A 200 10.14 -5.49 -1.02
C LEU A 200 9.36 -4.24 -1.41
N THR A 201 9.99 -3.35 -2.18
CA THR A 201 9.32 -2.15 -2.69
C THR A 201 8.11 -2.52 -3.54
N MET A 202 8.23 -3.56 -4.38
CA MET A 202 7.13 -4.01 -5.23
C MET A 202 5.99 -4.61 -4.39
N ALA A 203 6.26 -5.35 -3.31
CA ALA A 203 5.21 -5.82 -2.41
C ALA A 203 4.42 -4.66 -1.78
N ASP A 204 5.12 -3.62 -1.31
CA ASP A 204 4.49 -2.40 -0.78
C ASP A 204 3.70 -1.66 -1.90
N THR A 205 4.20 -1.66 -3.14
CA THR A 205 3.51 -1.13 -4.33
C THR A 205 2.24 -1.89 -4.65
N VAL A 206 2.23 -3.23 -4.65
CA VAL A 206 1.03 -4.06 -4.89
C VAL A 206 -0.07 -3.74 -3.88
N MET A 207 0.29 -3.63 -2.60
CA MET A 207 -0.68 -3.28 -1.56
C MET A 207 -1.24 -1.87 -1.74
N THR A 208 -0.39 -0.92 -2.13
CA THR A 208 -0.81 0.45 -2.45
C THR A 208 -1.75 0.47 -3.66
N TYR A 209 -1.37 -0.20 -4.74
CA TYR A 209 -2.13 -0.29 -5.99
C TYR A 209 -3.55 -0.81 -5.75
N ARG A 210 -3.69 -1.92 -5.02
CA ARG A 210 -4.99 -2.52 -4.69
C ARG A 210 -5.91 -1.56 -3.94
N LEU A 211 -5.36 -0.66 -3.11
CA LEU A 211 -6.15 0.36 -2.43
C LEU A 211 -6.51 1.50 -3.38
N VAL A 212 -5.54 2.02 -4.15
CA VAL A 212 -5.76 3.12 -5.10
C VAL A 212 -6.85 2.76 -6.12
N VAL A 213 -6.81 1.55 -6.68
CA VAL A 213 -7.83 1.07 -7.63
C VAL A 213 -9.23 1.03 -7.02
N LYS A 214 -9.35 0.74 -5.72
CA LYS A 214 -10.64 0.66 -5.01
C LYS A 214 -11.16 2.01 -4.54
N GLU A 215 -10.26 2.96 -4.28
CA GLU A 215 -10.60 4.31 -3.82
C GLU A 215 -11.12 5.20 -4.96
N ILE A 216 -10.59 5.00 -6.17
CA ILE A 216 -11.00 5.69 -7.41
C ILE A 216 -12.24 5.04 -8.00
#